data_AF-A0A3R7I5B8-F1
#
_entry.id   AF-A0A3R7I5B8-F1
#
_cell.length_a   1.000
_cell.length_b   1.000
_cell.length_c   1.000
_cell.angle_alpha   90.00
_cell.angle_beta   90.00
_cell.angle_gamma   90.00
#
_symmetry.space_group_name_H-M   'P 1'
#
loop_
_entity.id
_entity.type
_entity.pdbx_description
1 polymer ?
#
loop_
_entity_poly.entity_id
_entity_poly.type
_entity_poly.pdbx_seq_one_letter_code
_entity_poly.pdbx_strand_id
1 'polypeptide(L)'
;MTGPLYELVSLPEKERKEKGIEYTPREIWSQPKIWLKNFEILSRKKEEIRSFVESRILNKDNSQVVLSGAGSSAFIGTSAELLLRKRWQKPVEARPNTDIVTNWDSIFLKHAETTLISFSRSGNSPEAVGAFMLADKFCGKISHIIVTCNRDGQLAKLGEGREDVLLLVLSEETNDQGLAMTASFTTMLMTAQLLGYILSMEDYGRIVQDLSKAAESVLKESSALLKEISELDFHRSFFLGTGPLYGCALESHLKLQELTAGQIICKADSFLGIRHGPKAAVNDETLIVYYVSDDLFVQRYELDLMADMHARDLGMRKIAVCKKRNKEITDYVDHVIELDPDDVLIIPDYCRSIVDVTIGQTLGLFKSLSLGLKPDNPSEKGVITRVVEGVKIYDDEKFKKQKRFVIVAG
;
A
#
# COMPACT_ATOMS: atom_id res chain seq x y z
N MET A 1 23.71 -12.99 -5.41
CA MET A 1 23.05 -11.68 -5.56
C MET A 1 23.93 -10.64 -4.90
N THR A 2 24.01 -9.42 -5.44
CA THR A 2 24.93 -8.36 -5.02
C THR A 2 24.14 -7.05 -4.90
N GLY A 3 24.48 -6.19 -3.94
CA GLY A 3 23.85 -4.88 -3.73
C GLY A 3 23.62 -4.58 -2.25
N PRO A 4 23.55 -3.29 -1.85
CA PRO A 4 23.49 -2.92 -0.43
C PRO A 4 22.31 -3.50 0.34
N LEU A 5 21.15 -3.69 -0.29
CA LEU A 5 20.00 -4.31 0.37
C LEU A 5 20.26 -5.78 0.69
N TYR A 6 20.82 -6.52 -0.26
CA TYR A 6 21.17 -7.93 -0.06
C TYR A 6 22.29 -8.09 0.98
N GLU A 7 23.24 -7.15 1.04
CA GLU A 7 24.27 -7.11 2.07
C GLU A 7 23.66 -7.03 3.47
N LEU A 8 22.69 -6.13 3.71
CA LEU A 8 21.97 -6.04 4.98
C LEU A 8 21.27 -7.36 5.35
N VAL A 9 20.64 -8.01 4.39
CA VAL A 9 19.94 -9.29 4.59
C VAL A 9 20.91 -10.44 4.90
N SER A 10 22.13 -10.37 4.37
CA SER A 10 23.15 -11.41 4.47
C SER A 10 24.05 -11.28 5.70
N LEU A 11 23.95 -10.19 6.46
CA LEU A 11 24.69 -9.99 7.69
C LEU A 11 24.37 -11.10 8.72
N PRO A 12 25.35 -11.50 9.57
CA PRO A 12 25.12 -12.40 10.68
C PRO A 12 23.96 -11.92 11.57
N GLU A 13 23.18 -12.86 12.12
CA GLU A 13 22.00 -12.54 12.93
C GLU A 13 22.31 -11.59 14.09
N LYS A 14 23.44 -11.79 14.76
CA LYS A 14 23.90 -10.92 15.86
C LYS A 14 24.06 -9.46 15.40
N GLU A 15 24.71 -9.23 14.26
CA GLU A 15 24.90 -7.88 13.72
C GLU A 15 23.58 -7.26 13.27
N ARG A 16 22.68 -8.05 12.69
CA ARG A 16 21.34 -7.57 12.30
C ARG A 16 20.53 -7.13 13.53
N LYS A 17 20.59 -7.87 14.63
CA LYS A 17 19.97 -7.51 15.90
C LYS A 17 20.54 -6.22 16.49
N GLU A 18 21.86 -6.08 16.52
CA GLU A 18 22.53 -4.87 17.05
C GLU A 18 22.15 -3.62 16.24
N LYS A 19 22.04 -3.75 14.91
CA LYS A 19 21.63 -2.68 13.99
C LYS A 19 20.12 -2.45 13.89
N GLY A 20 19.29 -3.31 14.51
CA GLY A 20 17.83 -3.22 14.42
C GLY A 20 17.28 -3.42 13.00
N ILE A 21 17.84 -4.40 12.29
CA ILE A 21 17.54 -4.74 10.89
C ILE A 21 17.30 -6.25 10.70
N GLU A 22 16.87 -6.94 11.75
CA GLU A 22 16.54 -8.36 11.73
C GLU A 22 15.40 -8.67 10.74
N TYR A 23 14.43 -7.77 10.62
CA TYR A 23 13.18 -8.00 9.90
C TYR A 23 13.07 -7.17 8.62
N THR A 24 13.05 -5.84 8.73
CA THR A 24 12.65 -4.90 7.68
C THR A 24 13.40 -5.10 6.35
N PRO A 25 14.75 -5.25 6.29
CA PRO A 25 15.41 -5.50 5.01
C PRO A 25 15.01 -6.84 4.38
N ARG A 26 14.80 -7.88 5.20
CA ARG A 26 14.41 -9.21 4.71
C ARG A 26 12.97 -9.20 4.20
N GLU A 27 12.08 -8.53 4.92
CA GLU A 27 10.68 -8.35 4.50
C GLU A 27 10.62 -7.63 3.16
N ILE A 28 11.36 -6.52 2.98
CA ILE A 28 11.45 -5.81 1.70
C ILE A 28 12.01 -6.71 0.59
N TRP A 29 13.16 -7.35 0.85
CA TRP A 29 13.89 -8.15 -0.14
C TRP A 29 13.12 -9.39 -0.62
N SER A 30 12.29 -9.97 0.26
CA SER A 30 11.58 -11.23 -0.04
C SER A 30 10.27 -11.06 -0.80
N GLN A 31 9.78 -9.82 -0.96
CA GLN A 31 8.50 -9.51 -1.60
C GLN A 31 8.27 -10.19 -2.96
N PRO A 32 9.21 -10.19 -3.92
CA PRO A 32 8.97 -10.83 -5.23
C PRO A 32 8.58 -12.31 -5.10
N LYS A 33 9.28 -13.04 -4.24
CA LYS A 33 9.01 -14.47 -3.98
C LYS A 33 7.73 -14.69 -3.19
N ILE A 34 7.44 -13.79 -2.24
CA ILE A 34 6.21 -13.84 -1.45
C ILE A 34 4.99 -13.67 -2.38
N TRP A 35 5.04 -12.78 -3.37
CA TRP A 35 3.93 -12.59 -4.30
C TRP A 35 3.64 -13.86 -5.10
N LEU A 36 4.66 -14.51 -5.66
CA LEU A 36 4.49 -15.78 -6.38
C LEU A 36 3.85 -16.84 -5.48
N LYS A 37 4.40 -17.03 -4.27
CA LYS A 37 3.87 -17.99 -3.29
C LYS A 37 2.42 -17.69 -2.93
N ASN A 38 2.10 -16.42 -2.66
CA ASN A 38 0.76 -16.01 -2.26
C ASN A 38 -0.25 -16.15 -3.42
N PHE A 39 0.17 -15.88 -4.66
CA PHE A 39 -0.67 -16.11 -5.84
C PHE A 39 -1.01 -17.60 -5.99
N GLU A 40 -0.06 -18.51 -5.76
CA GLU A 40 -0.31 -19.95 -5.76
C GLU A 40 -1.31 -20.37 -4.65
N ILE A 41 -1.18 -19.80 -3.44
CA ILE A 41 -2.11 -20.05 -2.33
C ILE A 41 -3.53 -19.63 -2.72
N LEU A 42 -3.70 -18.42 -3.26
CA LEU A 42 -5.01 -17.90 -3.66
C LEU A 42 -5.58 -18.63 -4.88
N SER A 43 -4.73 -19.08 -5.81
CA SER A 43 -5.15 -19.86 -6.97
C SER A 43 -5.81 -21.18 -6.60
N ARG A 44 -5.40 -21.81 -5.48
CA ARG A 44 -6.06 -23.02 -4.95
C ARG A 44 -7.49 -22.75 -4.45
N LYS A 45 -7.82 -21.49 -4.16
CA LYS A 45 -9.15 -21.02 -3.75
C LYS A 45 -9.91 -20.32 -4.88
N LYS A 46 -9.46 -20.42 -6.14
CA LYS A 46 -10.04 -19.69 -7.29
C LYS A 46 -11.57 -19.79 -7.34
N GLU A 47 -12.12 -21.00 -7.25
CA GLU A 47 -13.56 -21.21 -7.39
C GLU A 47 -14.36 -20.64 -6.22
N GLU A 48 -13.84 -20.71 -4.98
CA GLU A 48 -14.43 -20.10 -3.79
C GLU A 48 -14.48 -18.57 -3.95
N ILE A 49 -13.35 -17.96 -4.30
CA ILE A 49 -13.22 -16.51 -4.49
C ILE A 49 -14.14 -16.04 -5.62
N ARG A 50 -14.12 -16.75 -6.76
CA ARG A 50 -14.95 -16.45 -7.92
C ARG A 50 -16.43 -16.50 -7.58
N SER A 51 -16.89 -17.59 -6.98
CA SER A 51 -18.29 -17.76 -6.58
C SER A 51 -18.76 -16.64 -5.64
N PHE A 52 -17.92 -16.25 -4.68
CA PHE A 52 -18.25 -15.16 -3.76
C PHE A 52 -18.33 -13.80 -4.49
N VAL A 53 -17.32 -13.46 -5.30
CA VAL A 53 -17.30 -12.20 -6.06
C VAL A 53 -18.47 -12.12 -7.05
N GLU A 54 -18.76 -13.20 -7.77
CA GLU A 54 -19.89 -13.26 -8.69
C GLU A 54 -21.23 -13.07 -7.96
N SER A 55 -21.46 -13.79 -6.86
CA SER A 55 -22.74 -13.78 -6.14
C SER A 55 -23.01 -12.51 -5.33
N ARG A 56 -21.97 -11.89 -4.78
CA ARG A 56 -22.10 -10.70 -3.90
C ARG A 56 -21.90 -9.39 -4.64
N ILE A 57 -21.09 -9.37 -5.71
CA ILE A 57 -20.68 -8.13 -6.40
C ILE A 57 -21.21 -8.12 -7.84
N LEU A 58 -20.80 -9.06 -8.69
CA LEU A 58 -21.03 -8.93 -10.13
C LEU A 58 -22.49 -9.14 -10.54
N ASN A 59 -23.15 -10.15 -10.00
CA ASN A 59 -24.52 -10.55 -10.36
C ASN A 59 -25.61 -9.77 -9.58
N LYS A 60 -25.23 -8.63 -8.98
CA LYS A 60 -26.10 -7.79 -8.17
C LYS A 60 -26.19 -6.39 -8.76
N ASP A 61 -27.39 -5.94 -9.10
CA ASP A 61 -27.57 -4.64 -9.78
C ASP A 61 -27.24 -3.45 -8.86
N ASN A 62 -27.62 -3.54 -7.59
CA ASN A 62 -27.42 -2.49 -6.58
C ASN A 62 -26.21 -2.78 -5.65
N SER A 63 -25.23 -3.56 -6.11
CA SER A 63 -24.02 -3.80 -5.33
C SER A 63 -23.11 -2.59 -5.29
N GLN A 64 -22.45 -2.39 -4.15
CA GLN A 64 -21.33 -1.47 -4.01
C GLN A 64 -20.22 -2.12 -3.20
N VAL A 65 -19.00 -1.66 -3.40
CA VAL A 65 -17.83 -2.16 -2.67
C VAL A 65 -17.16 -1.03 -1.92
N VAL A 66 -16.86 -1.26 -0.65
CA VAL A 66 -16.07 -0.35 0.18
C VAL A 66 -14.75 -1.03 0.52
N LEU A 67 -13.64 -0.40 0.14
CA LEU A 67 -12.28 -0.86 0.44
C LEU A 67 -11.81 -0.16 1.71
N SER A 68 -11.38 -0.91 2.73
CA SER A 68 -11.10 -0.34 4.05
C SER A 68 -9.87 -0.91 4.74
N GLY A 69 -9.20 -0.05 5.50
CA GLY A 69 -8.04 -0.34 6.34
C GLY A 69 -7.61 0.91 7.11
N ALA A 70 -6.57 0.79 7.95
CA ALA A 70 -5.97 1.91 8.68
C ALA A 70 -4.53 2.15 8.20
N GLY A 71 -4.08 3.41 8.14
CA GLY A 71 -2.71 3.76 7.73
C GLY A 71 -2.34 3.17 6.38
N SER A 72 -1.21 2.46 6.30
CA SER A 72 -0.80 1.72 5.09
C SER A 72 -1.89 0.81 4.52
N SER A 73 -2.70 0.16 5.37
CA SER A 73 -3.82 -0.67 4.88
C SER A 73 -4.92 0.14 4.20
N ALA A 74 -5.10 1.42 4.52
CA ALA A 74 -6.04 2.29 3.82
C ALA A 74 -5.55 2.62 2.40
N PHE A 75 -4.25 2.81 2.22
CA PHE A 75 -3.63 3.13 0.92
C PHE A 75 -3.70 1.97 -0.08
N ILE A 76 -3.93 0.74 0.39
CA ILE A 76 -4.28 -0.41 -0.46
C ILE A 76 -5.59 -0.13 -1.18
N GLY A 77 -6.60 0.36 -0.44
CA GLY A 77 -7.89 0.76 -1.03
C GLY A 77 -7.70 1.82 -2.09
N THR A 78 -6.98 2.90 -1.78
CA THR A 78 -6.70 3.98 -2.75
C THR A 78 -5.98 3.47 -4.01
N SER A 79 -5.04 2.53 -3.86
CA SER A 79 -4.31 1.95 -4.99
C SER A 79 -5.18 1.03 -5.86
N ALA A 80 -6.08 0.26 -5.24
CA ALA A 80 -6.88 -0.76 -5.91
C ALA A 80 -8.22 -0.24 -6.47
N GLU A 81 -8.74 0.88 -5.96
CA GLU A 81 -10.08 1.39 -6.25
C GLU A 81 -10.39 1.46 -7.74
N LEU A 82 -9.53 2.16 -8.50
CA LEU A 82 -9.77 2.38 -9.93
C LEU A 82 -9.67 1.08 -10.74
N LEU A 83 -8.82 0.14 -10.34
CA LEU A 83 -8.73 -1.17 -10.99
C LEU A 83 -10.02 -1.96 -10.79
N LEU A 84 -10.46 -2.08 -9.53
CA LEU A 84 -11.65 -2.84 -9.17
C LEU A 84 -12.90 -2.23 -9.81
N ARG A 85 -13.02 -0.90 -9.77
CA ARG A 85 -14.10 -0.17 -10.46
C ARG A 85 -14.11 -0.45 -11.96
N LYS A 86 -12.94 -0.38 -12.61
CA LYS A 86 -12.80 -0.64 -14.04
C LYS A 86 -13.14 -2.09 -14.41
N ARG A 87 -12.75 -3.06 -13.59
CA ARG A 87 -12.96 -4.49 -13.86
C ARG A 87 -14.39 -4.94 -13.57
N TRP A 88 -14.98 -4.47 -12.48
CA TRP A 88 -16.31 -4.91 -12.06
C TRP A 88 -17.44 -4.04 -12.62
N GLN A 89 -17.15 -2.81 -13.08
CA GLN A 89 -18.16 -1.85 -13.50
C GLN A 89 -19.24 -1.63 -12.42
N LYS A 90 -18.81 -1.66 -11.15
CA LYS A 90 -19.63 -1.38 -9.96
C LYS A 90 -19.06 -0.16 -9.22
N PRO A 91 -19.88 0.53 -8.40
CA PRO A 91 -19.36 1.48 -7.42
C PRO A 91 -18.34 0.82 -6.50
N VAL A 92 -17.12 1.34 -6.49
CA VAL A 92 -16.05 0.96 -5.58
C VAL A 92 -15.48 2.24 -4.99
N GLU A 93 -15.33 2.31 -3.67
CA GLU A 93 -14.77 3.46 -2.97
C GLU A 93 -13.76 3.02 -1.90
N ALA A 94 -12.63 3.72 -1.78
CA ALA A 94 -11.73 3.58 -0.64
C ALA A 94 -12.19 4.45 0.53
N ARG A 95 -12.56 3.81 1.65
CA ARG A 95 -12.95 4.47 2.90
C ARG A 95 -12.16 3.88 4.07
N PRO A 96 -11.22 4.62 4.66
CA PRO A 96 -10.46 4.17 5.82
C PRO A 96 -11.38 3.70 6.96
N ASN A 97 -10.97 2.66 7.68
CA ASN A 97 -11.78 2.16 8.81
C ASN A 97 -11.87 3.19 9.95
N THR A 98 -10.89 4.10 10.06
CA THR A 98 -10.90 5.26 10.95
C THR A 98 -12.07 6.20 10.68
N ASP A 99 -12.47 6.32 9.41
CA ASP A 99 -13.61 7.13 8.98
C ASP A 99 -14.91 6.35 9.16
N ILE A 100 -14.90 5.05 8.82
CA ILE A 100 -16.07 4.19 9.03
C ILE A 100 -16.49 4.19 10.50
N VAL A 101 -15.54 4.05 11.44
CA VAL A 101 -15.85 4.01 12.87
C VAL A 101 -16.57 5.28 13.36
N THR A 102 -16.33 6.42 12.72
CA THR A 102 -16.87 7.72 13.12
C THR A 102 -18.04 8.22 12.26
N ASN A 103 -18.16 7.74 11.02
CA ASN A 103 -19.11 8.22 10.01
C ASN A 103 -19.79 7.09 9.21
N TRP A 104 -19.93 5.90 9.80
CA TRP A 104 -20.56 4.72 9.17
C TRP A 104 -21.93 5.01 8.54
N ASP A 105 -22.71 5.91 9.12
CA ASP A 105 -24.07 6.25 8.69
C ASP A 105 -24.12 7.05 7.38
N SER A 106 -23.03 7.77 7.07
CA SER A 106 -22.80 8.43 5.79
C SER A 106 -22.18 7.49 4.74
N ILE A 107 -21.41 6.50 5.18
CA ILE A 107 -20.64 5.62 4.28
C ILE A 107 -21.49 4.42 3.83
N PHE A 108 -22.22 3.80 4.74
CA PHE A 108 -23.05 2.63 4.43
C PHE A 108 -24.45 3.05 3.98
N LEU A 109 -24.64 3.04 2.66
CA LEU A 109 -25.91 3.40 2.02
C LEU A 109 -26.95 2.30 2.22
N LYS A 110 -28.08 2.66 2.84
CA LYS A 110 -29.15 1.72 3.25
C LYS A 110 -29.75 0.87 2.13
N HIS A 111 -29.73 1.36 0.89
CA HIS A 111 -30.36 0.70 -0.27
C HIS A 111 -29.38 -0.13 -1.10
N ALA A 112 -28.09 -0.07 -0.79
CA ALA A 112 -27.06 -0.78 -1.53
C ALA A 112 -26.75 -2.14 -0.89
N GLU A 113 -26.48 -3.15 -1.72
CA GLU A 113 -25.89 -4.41 -1.28
C GLU A 113 -24.39 -4.21 -1.15
N THR A 114 -23.91 -3.98 0.07
CA THR A 114 -22.52 -3.58 0.29
C THR A 114 -21.63 -4.80 0.48
N THR A 115 -20.47 -4.81 -0.17
CA THR A 115 -19.35 -5.68 0.20
C THR A 115 -18.25 -4.84 0.82
N LEU A 116 -17.94 -5.07 2.09
CA LEU A 116 -16.81 -4.44 2.77
C LEU A 116 -15.55 -5.29 2.61
N ILE A 117 -14.54 -4.77 1.91
CA ILE A 117 -13.23 -5.43 1.78
C ILE A 117 -12.30 -4.82 2.83
N SER A 118 -11.99 -5.60 3.87
CA SER A 118 -11.15 -5.17 4.99
C SER A 118 -9.72 -5.68 4.84
N PHE A 119 -8.76 -4.75 4.81
CA PHE A 119 -7.32 -5.03 4.80
C PHE A 119 -6.72 -4.80 6.19
N SER A 120 -6.02 -5.80 6.72
CA SER A 120 -5.32 -5.66 7.99
C SER A 120 -4.12 -6.61 8.10
N ARG A 121 -2.92 -6.10 8.39
CA ARG A 121 -1.77 -6.96 8.67
C ARG A 121 -2.01 -7.82 9.91
N SER A 122 -2.26 -7.18 11.06
CA SER A 122 -2.36 -7.88 12.35
C SER A 122 -3.74 -8.50 12.60
N GLY A 123 -4.78 -8.01 11.92
CA GLY A 123 -6.18 -8.38 12.19
C GLY A 123 -6.68 -7.94 13.59
N ASN A 124 -5.91 -7.11 14.31
CA ASN A 124 -6.15 -6.77 15.71
C ASN A 124 -6.37 -5.27 15.96
N SER A 125 -6.37 -4.44 14.91
CA SER A 125 -6.71 -3.02 15.05
C SER A 125 -8.17 -2.90 15.53
N PRO A 126 -8.44 -2.19 16.64
CA PRO A 126 -9.79 -1.95 17.11
C PRO A 126 -10.67 -1.31 16.03
N GLU A 127 -10.11 -0.45 15.19
CA GLU A 127 -10.83 0.19 14.08
C GLU A 127 -11.27 -0.80 13.01
N ALA A 128 -10.43 -1.78 12.67
CA ALA A 128 -10.80 -2.83 11.71
C ALA A 128 -11.95 -3.69 12.24
N VAL A 129 -11.86 -4.11 13.51
CA VAL A 129 -12.91 -4.85 14.20
C VAL A 129 -14.18 -4.01 14.33
N GLY A 130 -14.04 -2.73 14.70
CA GLY A 130 -15.13 -1.78 14.84
C GLY A 130 -15.86 -1.52 13.52
N ALA A 131 -15.14 -1.29 12.43
CA ALA A 131 -15.73 -1.10 11.11
C ALA A 131 -16.54 -2.32 10.65
N PHE A 132 -16.01 -3.54 10.86
CA PHE A 132 -16.72 -4.79 10.60
C PHE A 132 -18.02 -4.88 11.41
N MET A 133 -17.95 -4.65 12.73
CA MET A 133 -19.11 -4.72 13.63
C MET A 133 -20.17 -3.66 13.30
N LEU A 134 -19.76 -2.44 12.95
CA LEU A 134 -20.67 -1.36 12.56
C LEU A 134 -21.36 -1.66 11.23
N ALA A 135 -20.63 -2.20 10.26
CA ALA A 135 -21.20 -2.64 9.00
C ALA A 135 -22.25 -3.75 9.21
N ASP A 136 -21.93 -4.78 10.00
CA ASP A 136 -22.86 -5.85 10.38
C ASP A 136 -24.12 -5.33 11.06
N LYS A 137 -23.95 -4.34 11.94
CA LYS A 137 -25.06 -3.82 12.75
C LYS A 137 -25.98 -2.90 11.94
N PHE A 138 -25.43 -2.08 11.06
CA PHE A 138 -26.16 -0.95 10.49
C PHE A 138 -26.38 -1.03 8.97
N CYS A 139 -25.64 -1.87 8.26
CA CYS A 139 -25.87 -2.10 6.83
C CYS A 139 -26.85 -3.27 6.64
N GLY A 140 -28.05 -2.98 6.14
CA GLY A 140 -29.12 -3.99 6.05
C GLY A 140 -28.79 -5.20 5.16
N LYS A 141 -27.92 -5.02 4.15
CA LYS A 141 -27.38 -6.09 3.31
C LYS A 141 -25.88 -5.92 3.17
N ILE A 142 -25.13 -6.69 3.94
CA ILE A 142 -23.67 -6.64 4.00
C ILE A 142 -23.09 -8.02 3.68
N SER A 143 -21.92 -8.01 3.05
CA SER A 143 -21.02 -9.14 2.93
C SER A 143 -19.61 -8.63 3.14
N HIS A 144 -18.67 -9.50 3.48
CA HIS A 144 -17.31 -9.10 3.80
C HIS A 144 -16.29 -9.90 3.01
N ILE A 145 -15.22 -9.24 2.58
CA ILE A 145 -13.99 -9.90 2.16
C ILE A 145 -12.91 -9.46 3.14
N ILE A 146 -12.34 -10.39 3.89
CA ILE A 146 -11.29 -10.10 4.86
C ILE A 146 -9.96 -10.54 4.26
N VAL A 147 -9.07 -9.59 4.02
CA VAL A 147 -7.71 -9.84 3.56
C VAL A 147 -6.76 -9.54 4.72
N THR A 148 -6.14 -10.59 5.27
CA THR A 148 -5.31 -10.47 6.48
C THR A 148 -4.05 -11.31 6.41
N CYS A 149 -2.97 -10.82 7.03
CA CYS A 149 -1.71 -11.55 7.15
C CYS A 149 -1.68 -12.44 8.40
N ASN A 150 -2.62 -12.23 9.34
CA ASN A 150 -2.66 -12.94 10.62
C ASN A 150 -3.93 -13.79 10.75
N ARG A 151 -3.76 -15.12 10.76
CA ARG A 151 -4.85 -16.09 10.96
C ARG A 151 -5.47 -15.99 12.35
N ASP A 152 -4.67 -15.68 13.36
CA ASP A 152 -5.10 -15.66 14.75
C ASP A 152 -5.67 -14.30 15.19
N GLY A 153 -5.67 -13.32 14.27
CA GLY A 153 -6.19 -11.98 14.49
C GLY A 153 -7.70 -11.97 14.73
N GLN A 154 -8.17 -11.00 15.51
CA GLN A 154 -9.59 -10.84 15.84
C GLN A 154 -10.48 -10.76 14.59
N LEU A 155 -10.04 -10.03 13.57
CA LEU A 155 -10.77 -9.90 12.31
C LEU A 155 -10.95 -11.25 11.59
N ALA A 156 -9.92 -12.11 11.57
CA ALA A 156 -10.04 -13.44 10.98
C ALA A 156 -11.06 -14.30 11.74
N LYS A 157 -11.03 -14.25 13.08
CA LYS A 157 -11.97 -14.97 13.96
C LYS A 157 -13.42 -14.51 13.78
N LEU A 158 -13.64 -13.22 13.51
CA LEU A 158 -14.98 -12.68 13.22
C LEU A 158 -15.59 -13.23 11.92
N GLY A 159 -14.74 -13.58 10.94
CA GLY A 159 -15.17 -14.12 9.66
C GLY A 159 -15.27 -15.65 9.60
N GLU A 160 -14.70 -16.35 10.59
CA GLU A 160 -14.59 -17.81 10.55
C GLU A 160 -15.97 -18.48 10.57
N GLY A 161 -16.21 -19.37 9.60
CA GLY A 161 -17.46 -20.16 9.49
C GLY A 161 -18.68 -19.39 8.98
N ARG A 162 -18.54 -18.13 8.53
CA ARG A 162 -19.65 -17.31 8.02
C ARG A 162 -19.79 -17.38 6.51
N GLU A 163 -21.01 -17.59 6.01
CA GLU A 163 -21.32 -17.65 4.56
C GLU A 163 -21.32 -16.28 3.87
N ASP A 164 -21.47 -15.20 4.63
CA ASP A 164 -21.41 -13.83 4.15
C ASP A 164 -20.00 -13.24 4.20
N VAL A 165 -18.99 -14.04 4.57
CA VAL A 165 -17.59 -13.62 4.67
C VAL A 165 -16.68 -14.51 3.81
N LEU A 166 -15.90 -13.88 2.93
CA LEU A 166 -14.77 -14.51 2.26
C LEU A 166 -13.48 -14.19 3.04
N LEU A 167 -12.91 -15.20 3.71
CA LEU A 167 -11.69 -15.03 4.50
C LEU A 167 -10.44 -15.42 3.69
N LEU A 168 -9.65 -14.42 3.33
CA LEU A 168 -8.39 -14.54 2.60
C LEU A 168 -7.21 -14.29 3.54
N VAL A 169 -6.76 -15.36 4.19
CA VAL A 169 -5.53 -15.36 4.99
C VAL A 169 -4.33 -15.56 4.06
N LEU A 170 -3.41 -14.60 4.09
CA LEU A 170 -2.19 -14.60 3.28
C LEU A 170 -1.11 -15.51 3.90
N SER A 171 0.01 -15.68 3.19
CA SER A 171 1.14 -16.48 3.72
C SER A 171 1.75 -15.85 4.98
N GLU A 172 2.28 -16.67 5.89
CA GLU A 172 2.82 -16.21 7.19
C GLU A 172 3.91 -15.15 7.04
N GLU A 173 4.72 -15.25 5.99
CA GLU A 173 5.79 -14.28 5.69
C GLU A 173 5.27 -12.86 5.38
N THR A 174 3.98 -12.71 5.10
CA THR A 174 3.36 -11.39 4.90
C THR A 174 3.04 -10.70 6.22
N ASN A 175 3.07 -11.40 7.35
CA ASN A 175 2.84 -10.79 8.65
C ASN A 175 4.12 -10.11 9.16
N ASP A 176 4.45 -8.95 8.56
CA ASP A 176 5.67 -8.20 8.88
C ASP A 176 5.83 -8.01 10.39
N GLN A 177 7.01 -8.36 10.89
CA GLN A 177 7.49 -8.18 12.24
C GLN A 177 8.09 -6.80 12.46
N GLY A 178 8.65 -6.17 11.43
CA GLY A 178 9.02 -4.77 11.46
C GLY A 178 7.82 -3.86 11.76
N LEU A 179 8.08 -2.68 12.33
CA LEU A 179 7.03 -1.69 12.60
C LEU A 179 6.30 -1.32 11.31
N ALA A 180 7.06 -0.92 10.30
CA ALA A 180 6.58 -0.51 8.99
C ALA A 180 6.05 -1.71 8.18
N MET A 181 4.86 -1.57 7.61
CA MET A 181 4.31 -2.55 6.66
C MET A 181 5.11 -2.53 5.35
N THR A 182 5.56 -3.70 4.87
CA THR A 182 6.27 -3.88 3.60
C THR A 182 5.62 -5.00 2.79
N ALA A 183 5.97 -6.28 3.04
CA ALA A 183 5.39 -7.42 2.35
C ALA A 183 3.90 -7.59 2.64
N SER A 184 3.43 -7.18 3.83
CA SER A 184 2.00 -7.11 4.15
C SER A 184 1.25 -6.19 3.17
N PHE A 185 1.74 -4.97 2.95
CA PHE A 185 1.11 -3.98 2.06
C PHE A 185 1.02 -4.50 0.63
N THR A 186 2.16 -4.90 0.05
CA THR A 186 2.22 -5.30 -1.36
C THR A 186 1.44 -6.57 -1.63
N THR A 187 1.44 -7.54 -0.70
CA THR A 187 0.72 -8.81 -0.88
C THR A 187 -0.80 -8.66 -0.69
N MET A 188 -1.24 -7.79 0.24
CA MET A 188 -2.67 -7.45 0.34
C MET A 188 -3.15 -6.65 -0.88
N LEU A 189 -2.36 -5.72 -1.42
CA LEU A 189 -2.67 -5.02 -2.66
C LEU A 189 -2.71 -5.97 -3.87
N MET A 190 -1.75 -6.89 -3.97
CA MET A 190 -1.76 -7.96 -4.97
C MET A 190 -3.01 -8.84 -4.86
N THR A 191 -3.50 -9.09 -3.65
CA THR A 191 -4.75 -9.82 -3.41
C THR A 191 -5.97 -9.00 -3.86
N ALA A 192 -6.01 -7.69 -3.58
CA ALA A 192 -7.07 -6.81 -4.08
C ALA A 192 -7.09 -6.78 -5.62
N GLN A 193 -5.93 -6.69 -6.25
CA GLN A 193 -5.78 -6.75 -7.71
C GLN A 193 -6.28 -8.09 -8.27
N LEU A 194 -5.95 -9.22 -7.62
CA LEU A 194 -6.45 -10.55 -7.98
C LEU A 194 -7.98 -10.63 -8.02
N LEU A 195 -8.66 -10.01 -7.04
CA LEU A 195 -10.12 -9.94 -7.01
C LEU A 195 -10.69 -9.25 -8.27
N GLY A 196 -10.01 -8.20 -8.76
CA GLY A 196 -10.36 -7.53 -10.02
C GLY A 196 -10.14 -8.39 -11.26
N TYR A 197 -9.24 -9.37 -11.19
CA TYR A 197 -8.91 -10.29 -12.28
C TYR A 197 -9.49 -11.69 -12.08
N ILE A 198 -10.45 -11.89 -11.16
CA ILE A 198 -10.93 -13.23 -10.81
C ILE A 198 -11.51 -14.02 -11.99
N LEU A 199 -12.07 -13.31 -12.99
CA LEU A 199 -12.60 -13.90 -14.23
C LEU A 199 -11.53 -14.18 -15.30
N SER A 200 -10.31 -13.68 -15.10
CA SER A 200 -9.15 -13.79 -16.01
C SER A 200 -7.87 -14.03 -15.21
N MET A 201 -7.93 -14.99 -14.28
CA MET A 201 -6.88 -15.20 -13.27
C MET A 201 -5.55 -15.63 -13.89
N GLU A 202 -5.60 -16.34 -15.02
CA GLU A 202 -4.42 -16.74 -15.78
C GLU A 202 -3.64 -15.54 -16.31
N ASP A 203 -4.33 -14.49 -16.79
CA ASP A 203 -3.70 -13.25 -17.23
C ASP A 203 -3.04 -12.53 -16.05
N TYR A 204 -3.70 -12.53 -14.90
CA TYR A 204 -3.12 -11.95 -13.69
C TYR A 204 -1.92 -12.74 -13.18
N GLY A 205 -1.91 -14.07 -13.32
CA GLY A 205 -0.75 -14.90 -13.00
C GLY A 205 0.49 -14.51 -13.82
N ARG A 206 0.32 -14.19 -15.11
CA ARG A 206 1.42 -13.67 -15.96
C ARG A 206 1.89 -12.29 -15.47
N ILE A 207 0.95 -11.40 -15.14
CA ILE A 207 1.27 -10.08 -14.57
C ILE A 207 2.06 -10.24 -13.25
N VAL A 208 1.68 -11.14 -12.35
CA VAL A 208 2.41 -11.39 -11.10
C VAL A 208 3.82 -11.93 -11.34
N GLN A 209 4.02 -12.79 -12.34
CA GLN A 209 5.35 -13.24 -12.73
C GLN A 209 6.23 -12.08 -13.20
N ASP A 210 5.68 -11.19 -14.03
CA ASP A 210 6.42 -10.04 -14.55
C ASP A 210 6.68 -8.99 -13.45
N LEU A 211 5.72 -8.75 -12.55
CA LEU A 211 5.91 -7.92 -11.36
C LEU A 211 7.04 -8.47 -10.47
N SER A 212 7.09 -9.79 -10.26
CA SER A 212 8.17 -10.43 -9.50
C SER A 212 9.53 -10.21 -10.17
N LYS A 213 9.64 -10.41 -11.49
CA LYS A 213 10.91 -10.19 -12.23
C LYS A 213 11.35 -8.72 -12.14
N ALA A 214 10.43 -7.79 -12.37
CA ALA A 214 10.71 -6.35 -12.27
C ALA A 214 11.22 -5.99 -10.87
N ALA A 215 10.55 -6.45 -9.80
CA ALA A 215 10.98 -6.16 -8.44
C ALA A 215 12.33 -6.80 -8.08
N GLU A 216 12.62 -8.03 -8.53
CA GLU A 216 13.96 -8.64 -8.34
C GLU A 216 15.05 -7.81 -9.01
N SER A 217 14.79 -7.32 -10.24
CA SER A 217 15.72 -6.45 -10.96
C SER A 217 15.92 -5.12 -10.24
N VAL A 218 14.83 -4.42 -9.92
CA VAL A 218 14.85 -3.09 -9.30
C VAL A 218 15.51 -3.13 -7.92
N LEU A 219 15.16 -4.08 -7.05
CA LEU A 219 15.76 -4.21 -5.72
C LEU A 219 17.27 -4.49 -5.79
N LYS A 220 17.71 -5.21 -6.81
CA LYS A 220 19.13 -5.48 -7.04
C LYS A 220 19.84 -4.25 -7.59
N GLU A 221 19.34 -3.67 -8.68
CA GLU A 221 20.05 -2.66 -9.48
C GLU A 221 19.93 -1.25 -8.91
N SER A 222 18.79 -0.91 -8.30
CA SER A 222 18.54 0.44 -7.77
C SER A 222 18.98 0.62 -6.32
N SER A 223 19.28 -0.46 -5.59
CA SER A 223 19.61 -0.36 -4.16
C SER A 223 20.87 0.47 -3.87
N ALA A 224 21.86 0.46 -4.76
CA ALA A 224 23.06 1.30 -4.63
C ALA A 224 22.73 2.79 -4.78
N LEU A 225 21.98 3.14 -5.82
CA LEU A 225 21.49 4.50 -6.06
C LEU A 225 20.63 5.01 -4.89
N LEU A 226 19.68 4.19 -4.41
CA LEU A 226 18.83 4.58 -3.29
C LEU A 226 19.60 4.77 -1.99
N LYS A 227 20.67 3.99 -1.76
CA LYS A 227 21.58 4.21 -0.63
C LYS A 227 22.31 5.54 -0.77
N GLU A 228 22.88 5.85 -1.93
CA GLU A 228 23.55 7.12 -2.19
C GLU A 228 22.62 8.32 -1.96
N ILE A 229 21.41 8.28 -2.53
CA ILE A 229 20.41 9.34 -2.32
C ILE A 229 20.04 9.47 -0.84
N SER A 230 19.92 8.36 -0.12
CA SER A 230 19.56 8.40 1.30
C SER A 230 20.60 9.11 2.18
N GLU A 231 21.86 9.14 1.74
CA GLU A 231 22.97 9.80 2.44
C GLU A 231 22.98 11.33 2.20
N LEU A 232 22.18 11.84 1.25
CA LEU A 232 21.98 13.27 1.05
C LEU A 232 21.20 13.91 2.21
N ASP A 233 21.51 15.18 2.51
CA ASP A 233 20.92 15.94 3.62
C ASP A 233 19.57 16.58 3.26
N PHE A 234 18.67 15.82 2.65
CA PHE A 234 17.30 16.27 2.45
C PHE A 234 16.50 16.13 3.75
N HIS A 235 15.63 17.10 4.03
CA HIS A 235 14.74 17.12 5.20
C HIS A 235 13.26 16.98 4.82
N ARG A 236 12.96 17.05 3.52
CA ARG A 236 11.62 16.91 2.98
C ARG A 236 11.60 15.93 1.83
N SER A 237 10.48 15.27 1.62
CA SER A 237 10.25 14.50 0.41
C SER A 237 8.83 14.67 -0.14
N PHE A 238 8.72 14.60 -1.46
CA PHE A 238 7.46 14.52 -2.18
C PHE A 238 7.43 13.28 -3.06
N PHE A 239 6.38 12.47 -2.90
CA PHE A 239 6.11 11.33 -3.77
C PHE A 239 4.89 11.66 -4.63
N LEU A 240 5.03 11.54 -5.95
CA LEU A 240 3.98 11.92 -6.90
C LEU A 240 3.54 10.73 -7.73
N GLY A 241 2.23 10.55 -7.86
CA GLY A 241 1.64 9.46 -8.64
C GLY A 241 0.24 9.79 -9.11
N THR A 242 -0.13 9.35 -10.32
CA THR A 242 -1.48 9.54 -10.87
C THR A 242 -2.30 8.24 -10.77
N GLY A 243 -3.59 8.36 -10.48
CA GLY A 243 -4.51 7.21 -10.44
C GLY A 243 -4.04 6.14 -9.43
N PRO A 244 -3.88 4.86 -9.83
CA PRO A 244 -3.39 3.80 -8.95
C PRO A 244 -2.02 4.08 -8.32
N LEU A 245 -1.16 4.85 -9.00
CA LEU A 245 0.17 5.21 -8.52
C LEU A 245 0.10 6.27 -7.42
N TYR A 246 -1.01 6.99 -7.28
CA TYR A 246 -1.21 7.89 -6.14
C TYR A 246 -1.25 7.12 -4.81
N GLY A 247 -1.88 5.95 -4.78
CA GLY A 247 -1.83 5.08 -3.62
C GLY A 247 -0.42 4.55 -3.31
N CYS A 248 0.41 4.33 -4.34
CA CYS A 248 1.84 4.04 -4.18
C CYS A 248 2.60 5.22 -3.57
N ALA A 249 2.33 6.45 -4.03
CA ALA A 249 2.91 7.66 -3.46
C ALA A 249 2.51 7.84 -1.99
N LEU A 250 1.24 7.56 -1.66
CA LEU A 250 0.74 7.57 -0.28
C LEU A 250 1.45 6.54 0.61
N GLU A 251 1.72 5.33 0.13
CA GLU A 251 2.48 4.39 0.95
C GLU A 251 3.96 4.78 1.06
N SER A 252 4.56 5.25 -0.04
CA SER A 252 5.99 5.58 -0.07
C SER A 252 6.36 6.78 0.81
N HIS A 253 5.51 7.82 0.85
CA HIS A 253 5.74 8.95 1.76
C HIS A 253 5.63 8.50 3.22
N LEU A 254 4.66 7.65 3.55
CA LEU A 254 4.47 7.17 4.91
C LEU A 254 5.65 6.30 5.35
N LYS A 255 6.15 5.41 4.47
CA LYS A 255 7.31 4.57 4.77
C LYS A 255 8.56 5.36 5.08
N LEU A 256 8.89 6.35 4.26
CA LEU A 256 10.05 7.20 4.53
C LEU A 256 9.86 8.00 5.83
N GLN A 257 8.65 8.49 6.12
CA GLN A 257 8.38 9.24 7.34
C GLN A 257 8.42 8.38 8.61
N GLU A 258 7.79 7.20 8.59
CA GLU A 258 7.78 6.26 9.72
C GLU A 258 9.20 5.76 10.04
N LEU A 259 9.92 5.31 9.00
CA LEU A 259 11.28 4.76 9.16
C LEU A 259 12.29 5.81 9.61
N THR A 260 12.04 7.09 9.34
CA THR A 260 12.89 8.19 9.81
C THR A 260 12.39 8.82 11.11
N ALA A 261 11.40 8.21 11.78
CA ALA A 261 10.79 8.72 13.01
C ALA A 261 10.31 10.18 12.88
N GLY A 262 9.85 10.57 11.68
CA GLY A 262 9.40 11.92 11.38
C GLY A 262 10.51 12.97 11.23
N GLN A 263 11.79 12.58 11.23
CA GLN A 263 12.90 13.50 10.95
C GLN A 263 12.87 14.02 9.50
N ILE A 264 12.33 13.22 8.58
CA ILE A 264 12.03 13.64 7.21
C ILE A 264 10.53 13.86 7.08
N ILE A 265 10.14 15.09 6.75
CA ILE A 265 8.73 15.42 6.50
C ILE A 265 8.36 15.01 5.08
N CYS A 266 7.44 14.07 4.95
CA CYS A 266 7.09 13.48 3.67
C CYS A 266 5.66 13.83 3.27
N LYS A 267 5.44 14.12 1.98
CA LYS A 267 4.12 14.34 1.40
C LYS A 267 3.92 13.50 0.16
N ALA A 268 2.67 13.17 -0.12
CA ALA A 268 2.26 12.60 -1.39
C ALA A 268 1.23 13.49 -2.07
N ASP A 269 1.25 13.52 -3.40
CA ASP A 269 0.25 14.21 -4.21
C ASP A 269 0.12 13.54 -5.59
N SER A 270 -0.86 13.97 -6.37
CA SER A 270 -0.91 13.68 -7.80
C SER A 270 -0.11 14.72 -8.58
N PHE A 271 0.31 14.36 -9.80
CA PHE A 271 1.04 15.29 -10.68
C PHE A 271 0.23 16.56 -10.99
N LEU A 272 -1.08 16.43 -11.21
CA LEU A 272 -1.94 17.60 -11.41
C LEU A 272 -2.24 18.33 -10.10
N GLY A 273 -2.53 17.58 -9.03
CA GLY A 273 -2.95 18.11 -7.73
C GLY A 273 -1.91 19.01 -7.06
N ILE A 274 -0.63 18.66 -7.14
CA ILE A 274 0.45 19.38 -6.43
C ILE A 274 0.49 20.88 -6.79
N ARG A 275 0.06 21.26 -8.00
CA ARG A 275 0.03 22.65 -8.48
C ARG A 275 -0.93 23.53 -7.68
N HIS A 276 -1.91 22.95 -7.01
CA HIS A 276 -2.98 23.65 -6.31
C HIS A 276 -2.63 23.96 -4.85
N GLY A 277 -1.38 24.34 -4.58
CA GLY A 277 -0.89 24.74 -3.26
C GLY A 277 0.23 23.87 -2.69
N PRO A 278 0.15 22.53 -2.71
CA PRO A 278 1.15 21.65 -2.09
C PRO A 278 2.58 21.87 -2.60
N LYS A 279 2.73 22.25 -3.88
CA LYS A 279 4.00 22.62 -4.51
C LYS A 279 4.76 23.71 -3.76
N ALA A 280 4.07 24.61 -3.03
CA ALA A 280 4.71 25.67 -2.25
C ALA A 280 5.62 25.17 -1.12
N ALA A 281 5.49 23.90 -0.71
CA ALA A 281 6.35 23.30 0.32
C ALA A 281 7.66 22.71 -0.25
N VAL A 282 7.81 22.67 -1.58
CA VAL A 282 9.02 22.18 -2.25
C VAL A 282 10.11 23.26 -2.21
N ASN A 283 11.28 22.90 -1.66
CA ASN A 283 12.47 23.74 -1.58
C ASN A 283 13.74 22.98 -2.00
N ASP A 284 14.88 23.62 -1.85
CA ASP A 284 16.24 23.10 -2.07
C ASP A 284 16.63 21.95 -1.14
N GLU A 285 15.86 21.69 -0.07
CA GLU A 285 16.04 20.55 0.84
C GLU A 285 15.07 19.38 0.55
N THR A 286 14.36 19.43 -0.58
CA THR A 286 13.29 18.47 -0.92
C THR A 286 13.75 17.43 -1.93
N LEU A 287 13.66 16.15 -1.57
CA LEU A 287 13.73 15.03 -2.52
C LEU A 287 12.37 14.83 -3.22
N ILE A 288 12.35 14.66 -4.54
CA ILE A 288 11.12 14.42 -5.29
C ILE A 288 11.21 13.07 -6.01
N VAL A 289 10.19 12.23 -5.83
CA VAL A 289 10.06 10.93 -6.49
C VAL A 289 8.79 10.92 -7.32
N TYR A 290 8.94 10.71 -8.63
CA TYR A 290 7.86 10.66 -9.61
C TYR A 290 7.58 9.20 -9.99
N TYR A 291 6.38 8.69 -9.72
CA TYR A 291 5.90 7.42 -10.25
C TYR A 291 5.17 7.70 -11.57
N VAL A 292 5.92 7.62 -12.68
CA VAL A 292 5.48 8.04 -14.01
C VAL A 292 4.70 6.91 -14.68
N SER A 293 3.49 7.22 -15.13
CA SER A 293 2.57 6.33 -15.85
C SER A 293 3.16 5.84 -17.17
N ASP A 294 2.83 4.59 -17.54
CA ASP A 294 3.13 4.02 -18.87
C ASP A 294 2.06 4.38 -19.91
N ASP A 295 0.90 4.87 -19.48
CA ASP A 295 -0.12 5.41 -20.37
C ASP A 295 0.33 6.77 -20.93
N LEU A 296 0.64 6.82 -22.24
CA LEU A 296 1.16 8.01 -22.92
C LEU A 296 0.24 9.24 -22.80
N PHE A 297 -1.08 9.04 -22.69
CA PHE A 297 -2.03 10.15 -22.51
C PHE A 297 -1.92 10.74 -21.10
N VAL A 298 -1.82 9.89 -20.08
CA VAL A 298 -1.60 10.34 -18.70
C VAL A 298 -0.21 10.97 -18.56
N GLN A 299 0.81 10.31 -19.12
CA GLN A 299 2.21 10.72 -19.06
C GLN A 299 2.43 12.14 -19.61
N ARG A 300 1.64 12.61 -20.59
CA ARG A 300 1.74 13.99 -21.08
C ARG A 300 1.53 15.02 -19.96
N TYR A 301 0.53 14.83 -19.10
CA TYR A 301 0.27 15.73 -17.96
C TYR A 301 1.36 15.65 -16.89
N GLU A 302 1.95 14.46 -16.73
CA GLU A 302 3.03 14.20 -15.78
C GLU A 302 4.32 14.88 -16.24
N LEU A 303 4.68 14.73 -17.51
CA LEU A 303 5.83 15.38 -18.14
C LEU A 303 5.71 16.91 -18.13
N ASP A 304 4.51 17.47 -18.31
CA ASP A 304 4.28 18.91 -18.16
C ASP A 304 4.61 19.40 -16.74
N LEU A 305 4.39 18.58 -15.70
CA LEU A 305 4.81 18.94 -14.35
C LEU A 305 6.31 18.82 -14.20
N MET A 306 6.88 17.70 -14.64
CA MET A 306 8.31 17.45 -14.50
C MET A 306 9.14 18.54 -15.18
N ALA A 307 8.73 18.97 -16.38
CA ALA A 307 9.33 20.10 -17.09
C ALA A 307 9.24 21.42 -16.28
N ASP A 308 8.07 21.73 -15.70
CA ASP A 308 7.88 22.95 -14.88
C ASP A 308 8.64 22.91 -13.55
N MET A 309 8.81 21.73 -12.94
CA MET A 309 9.63 21.54 -11.74
C MET A 309 11.12 21.69 -12.07
N HIS A 310 11.56 21.13 -13.20
CA HIS A 310 12.92 21.24 -13.69
C HIS A 310 13.29 22.67 -14.07
N ALA A 311 12.46 23.34 -14.87
CA ALA A 311 12.72 24.72 -15.35
C ALA A 311 12.80 25.76 -14.22
N ARG A 312 12.19 25.47 -13.07
CA ARG A 312 12.23 26.33 -11.87
C ARG A 312 13.27 25.90 -10.84
N ASP A 313 14.05 24.87 -11.15
CA ASP A 313 15.03 24.26 -10.25
C ASP A 313 14.46 23.88 -8.87
N LEU A 314 13.26 23.30 -8.86
CA LEU A 314 12.59 22.90 -7.61
C LEU A 314 13.00 21.51 -7.17
N GLY A 315 13.36 21.38 -5.89
CA GLY A 315 13.80 20.13 -5.26
C GLY A 315 15.29 19.86 -5.42
N MET A 316 15.91 19.40 -4.33
CA MET A 316 17.32 19.00 -4.24
C MET A 316 17.71 17.95 -5.29
N ARG A 317 16.88 16.92 -5.39
CA ARG A 317 17.02 15.78 -6.30
C ARG A 317 15.66 15.31 -6.76
N LYS A 318 15.62 14.85 -8.01
CA LYS A 318 14.44 14.39 -8.72
C LYS A 318 14.70 12.98 -9.24
N ILE A 319 13.85 12.03 -8.89
CA ILE A 319 13.92 10.63 -9.32
C ILE A 319 12.66 10.30 -10.08
N ALA A 320 12.77 9.76 -11.30
CA ALA A 320 11.64 9.16 -12.00
C ALA A 320 11.68 7.64 -11.88
N VAL A 321 10.54 7.04 -11.54
CA VAL A 321 10.29 5.60 -11.59
C VAL A 321 9.29 5.34 -12.72
N CYS A 322 9.73 4.66 -13.76
CA CYS A 322 8.94 4.42 -14.98
C CYS A 322 9.12 2.99 -15.48
N LYS A 323 8.20 2.50 -16.31
CA LYS A 323 8.39 1.21 -16.99
C LYS A 323 9.72 1.21 -17.75
N LYS A 324 9.89 2.20 -18.63
CA LYS A 324 11.08 2.40 -19.46
C LYS A 324 11.37 3.87 -19.61
N ARG A 325 12.65 4.25 -19.61
CA ARG A 325 13.07 5.64 -19.77
C ARG A 325 12.79 6.13 -21.19
N ASN A 326 12.44 7.39 -21.29
CA ASN A 326 12.45 8.12 -22.54
C ASN A 326 13.23 9.43 -22.37
N LYS A 327 13.47 10.10 -23.50
CA LYS A 327 14.26 11.34 -23.51
C LYS A 327 13.63 12.43 -22.64
N GLU A 328 12.32 12.66 -22.76
CA GLU A 328 11.65 13.71 -21.97
C GLU A 328 11.75 13.45 -20.46
N ILE A 329 11.58 12.20 -20.01
CA ILE A 329 11.77 11.84 -18.59
C ILE A 329 13.19 12.18 -18.14
N THR A 330 14.19 11.76 -18.93
CA THR A 330 15.61 11.92 -18.58
C THR A 330 16.05 13.38 -18.57
N ASP A 331 15.46 14.22 -19.42
CA ASP A 331 15.79 15.65 -19.50
C ASP A 331 15.31 16.43 -18.25
N TYR A 332 14.37 15.89 -17.46
CA TYR A 332 13.75 16.62 -16.33
C TYR A 332 14.13 16.13 -14.92
N VAL A 333 14.91 15.05 -14.80
CA VAL A 333 15.24 14.42 -13.51
C VAL A 333 16.72 14.13 -13.36
N ASP A 334 17.20 14.01 -12.13
CA ASP A 334 18.59 13.64 -11.83
C ASP A 334 18.82 12.13 -12.04
N HIS A 335 17.81 11.31 -11.72
CA HIS A 335 17.91 9.85 -11.80
C HIS A 335 16.65 9.20 -12.35
N VAL A 336 16.83 8.09 -13.08
CA VAL A 336 15.73 7.27 -13.58
C VAL A 336 15.91 5.83 -13.10
N ILE A 337 14.83 5.26 -12.58
CA ILE A 337 14.71 3.85 -12.22
C ILE A 337 13.72 3.21 -13.20
N GLU A 338 14.21 2.28 -14.01
CA GLU A 338 13.42 1.55 -15.01
C GLU A 338 12.95 0.21 -14.43
N LEU A 339 11.65 -0.09 -14.53
CA LEU A 339 11.12 -1.39 -14.13
C LEU A 339 11.37 -2.49 -15.17
N ASP A 340 11.44 -2.10 -16.44
CA ASP A 340 11.51 -2.98 -17.61
C ASP A 340 12.31 -2.29 -18.74
N PRO A 341 13.64 -2.15 -18.60
CA PRO A 341 14.48 -1.46 -19.58
C PRO A 341 14.45 -2.13 -20.97
N ASP A 342 14.26 -3.45 -21.01
CA ASP A 342 14.20 -4.25 -22.24
C ASP A 342 12.81 -4.23 -22.90
N ASP A 343 11.79 -3.67 -22.24
CA ASP A 343 10.39 -3.58 -22.70
C ASP A 343 9.75 -4.94 -23.03
N VAL A 344 10.03 -5.94 -22.19
CA VAL A 344 9.58 -7.33 -22.37
C VAL A 344 8.49 -7.74 -21.38
N LEU A 345 8.27 -6.96 -20.33
CA LEU A 345 7.33 -7.23 -19.25
C LEU A 345 5.97 -6.59 -19.51
N ILE A 346 4.90 -7.29 -19.14
CA ILE A 346 3.53 -6.79 -19.28
C ILE A 346 3.01 -6.40 -17.89
N ILE A 347 3.24 -5.15 -17.53
CA ILE A 347 2.89 -4.60 -16.21
C ILE A 347 2.00 -3.36 -16.40
N PRO A 348 0.67 -3.49 -16.30
CA PRO A 348 -0.24 -2.35 -16.37
C PRO A 348 -0.06 -1.42 -15.17
N ASP A 349 -0.29 -0.11 -15.36
CA ASP A 349 -0.23 0.88 -14.26
C ASP A 349 -1.15 0.55 -13.07
N TYR A 350 -2.29 -0.10 -13.34
CA TYR A 350 -3.22 -0.57 -12.31
C TYR A 350 -2.63 -1.65 -11.39
N CYS A 351 -1.57 -2.33 -11.81
CA CYS A 351 -0.94 -3.42 -11.08
C CYS A 351 0.45 -3.05 -10.53
N ARG A 352 1.16 -2.11 -11.16
CA ARG A 352 2.57 -1.82 -10.88
C ARG A 352 2.90 -1.22 -9.51
N SER A 353 1.91 -0.66 -8.81
CA SER A 353 2.09 -0.06 -7.48
C SER A 353 2.79 -0.99 -6.47
N ILE A 354 2.64 -2.32 -6.60
CA ILE A 354 3.32 -3.28 -5.72
C ILE A 354 4.84 -3.32 -5.93
N VAL A 355 5.32 -2.99 -7.13
CA VAL A 355 6.76 -2.90 -7.45
C VAL A 355 7.27 -1.50 -7.13
N ASP A 356 6.57 -0.46 -7.57
CA ASP A 356 6.97 0.94 -7.39
C ASP A 356 7.19 1.31 -5.91
N VAL A 357 6.35 0.80 -5.02
CA VAL A 357 6.44 1.09 -3.58
C VAL A 357 7.71 0.55 -2.93
N THR A 358 8.34 -0.47 -3.54
CA THR A 358 9.62 -1.01 -3.04
C THR A 358 10.74 0.03 -3.08
N ILE A 359 10.62 1.04 -3.95
CA ILE A 359 11.52 2.20 -4.00
C ILE A 359 11.40 3.03 -2.72
N GLY A 360 10.17 3.39 -2.34
CA GLY A 360 9.90 4.15 -1.12
C GLY A 360 10.31 3.40 0.15
N GLN A 361 10.04 2.09 0.19
CA GLN A 361 10.47 1.20 1.28
C GLN A 361 11.99 1.13 1.41
N THR A 362 12.70 0.91 0.29
CA THR A 362 14.17 0.79 0.27
C THR A 362 14.84 2.11 0.60
N LEU A 363 14.32 3.23 0.07
CA LEU A 363 14.78 4.58 0.41
C LEU A 363 14.56 4.88 1.89
N GLY A 364 13.40 4.56 2.45
CA GLY A 364 13.10 4.71 3.87
C GLY A 364 14.03 3.90 4.76
N LEU A 365 14.31 2.64 4.39
CA LEU A 365 15.25 1.77 5.09
C LEU A 365 16.66 2.38 5.13
N PHE A 366 17.20 2.78 3.98
CA PHE A 366 18.55 3.35 3.95
C PHE A 366 18.62 4.72 4.62
N LYS A 367 17.58 5.56 4.48
CA LYS A 367 17.54 6.87 5.16
C LYS A 367 17.51 6.70 6.67
N SER A 368 16.70 5.77 7.19
CA SER A 368 16.71 5.38 8.62
C SER A 368 18.12 5.05 9.09
N LEU A 369 18.84 4.20 8.36
CA LEU A 369 20.20 3.79 8.72
C LEU A 369 21.19 4.96 8.64
N SER A 370 21.08 5.83 7.64
CA SER A 370 21.93 7.03 7.51
C SER A 370 21.76 8.00 8.68
N LEU A 371 20.55 8.04 9.27
CA LEU A 371 20.23 8.84 10.46
C LEU A 371 20.58 8.13 11.78
N GLY A 372 21.20 6.94 11.72
CA GLY A 372 21.54 6.15 12.91
C GLY A 372 20.35 5.51 13.61
N LEU A 373 19.17 5.45 12.97
CA LEU A 373 17.97 4.83 13.52
C LEU A 373 17.97 3.31 13.27
N LYS A 374 17.06 2.60 13.96
CA LYS A 374 16.84 1.16 13.86
C LYS A 374 15.56 0.85 13.07
N PRO A 375 15.64 0.45 11.79
CA PRO A 375 14.48 0.31 10.91
C PRO A 375 13.37 -0.63 11.39
N ASP A 376 13.70 -1.68 12.16
CA ASP A 376 12.68 -2.60 12.69
C ASP A 376 11.76 -1.93 13.73
N ASN A 377 12.29 -0.95 14.46
CA ASN A 377 11.54 -0.13 15.42
C ASN A 377 12.11 1.30 15.46
N PRO A 378 11.79 2.14 14.45
CA PRO A 378 12.37 3.47 14.30
C PRO A 378 11.88 4.46 15.37
N SER A 379 10.74 4.17 16.01
CA SER A 379 10.16 4.99 17.07
C SER A 379 10.66 4.53 18.45
N GLU A 380 11.93 4.82 18.77
CA GLU A 380 12.52 4.40 20.06
C GLU A 380 11.76 4.92 21.30
N LYS A 381 11.08 6.07 21.16
CA LYS A 381 10.24 6.68 22.21
C LYS A 381 8.82 6.11 22.28
N GLY A 382 8.46 5.16 21.41
CA GLY A 382 7.13 4.54 21.36
C GLY A 382 6.01 5.50 20.94
N VAL A 383 6.32 6.53 20.13
CA VAL A 383 5.32 7.49 19.62
C VAL A 383 4.36 6.80 18.64
N ILE A 384 4.89 5.86 17.87
CA ILE A 384 4.12 4.95 17.01
C ILE A 384 4.48 3.52 17.36
N THR A 385 3.52 2.62 17.23
CA THR A 385 3.64 1.20 17.55
C THR A 385 3.25 0.34 16.36
N ARG A 386 3.78 -0.90 16.30
CA ARG A 386 3.45 -1.86 15.24
C ARG A 386 1.95 -2.21 15.21
N VAL A 387 1.34 -2.38 16.38
CA VAL A 387 -0.12 -2.53 16.51
C VAL A 387 -0.61 -1.31 17.26
N VAL A 388 -1.61 -0.62 16.72
CA VAL A 388 -2.17 0.57 17.36
C VAL A 388 -2.69 0.22 18.76
N GLU A 389 -2.36 1.06 19.72
CA GLU A 389 -2.79 0.93 21.12
C GLU A 389 -3.67 2.13 21.51
N GLY A 390 -4.55 1.94 22.50
CA GLY A 390 -5.31 3.03 23.09
C GLY A 390 -6.58 3.46 22.35
N VAL A 391 -6.92 2.82 21.23
CA VAL A 391 -8.16 3.08 20.49
C VAL A 391 -9.30 2.25 21.06
N LYS A 392 -10.43 2.90 21.37
CA LYS A 392 -11.65 2.26 21.87
C LYS A 392 -12.79 2.51 20.89
N ILE A 393 -13.55 1.48 20.58
CA ILE A 393 -14.76 1.55 19.78
C ILE A 393 -15.96 1.66 20.72
N TYR A 394 -16.82 2.63 20.45
CA TYR A 394 -17.97 2.96 21.30
C TYR A 394 -19.30 2.56 20.66
N ASP A 395 -20.24 2.09 21.47
CA ASP A 395 -21.61 1.77 21.05
C ASP A 395 -22.45 3.05 20.86
N ASP A 396 -22.60 3.47 19.59
CA ASP A 396 -23.36 4.67 19.22
C ASP A 396 -24.82 4.64 19.72
N GLU A 397 -25.51 3.51 19.64
CA GLU A 397 -26.91 3.43 20.06
C GLU A 397 -27.06 3.55 21.58
N LYS A 398 -26.18 2.89 22.35
CA LYS A 398 -26.19 3.03 23.81
C LYS A 398 -25.86 4.45 24.22
N PHE A 399 -24.92 5.11 23.53
CA PHE A 399 -24.65 6.51 23.77
C PHE A 399 -25.88 7.40 23.46
N LYS A 400 -26.54 7.21 22.31
CA LYS A 400 -27.74 7.96 21.95
C LYS A 400 -28.89 7.78 22.95
N LYS A 401 -29.10 6.56 23.46
CA LYS A 401 -30.17 6.22 24.42
C LYS A 401 -29.87 6.64 25.86
N GLN A 402 -28.64 6.41 26.32
CA GLN A 402 -28.28 6.48 27.75
C GLN A 402 -27.31 7.63 28.07
N LYS A 403 -26.80 8.34 27.05
CA LYS A 403 -25.74 9.35 27.19
C LYS A 403 -24.50 8.83 27.94
N ARG A 404 -24.22 7.52 27.79
CA ARG A 404 -23.08 6.83 28.40
C ARG A 404 -22.23 6.17 27.33
N PHE A 405 -20.93 6.39 27.37
CA PHE A 405 -19.98 5.67 26.53
C PHE A 405 -19.86 4.21 26.99
N VAL A 406 -20.06 3.28 26.07
CA VAL A 406 -19.90 1.84 26.29
C VAL A 406 -18.94 1.31 25.24
N ILE A 407 -17.87 0.67 25.67
CA ILE A 407 -16.84 0.13 24.78
C ILE A 407 -17.31 -1.22 24.23
N VAL A 408 -17.14 -1.43 22.92
CA VAL A 408 -17.49 -2.68 22.22
C VAL A 408 -16.30 -3.39 21.59
N ALA A 409 -15.19 -2.68 21.39
CA ALA A 409 -13.88 -3.23 21.03
C ALA A 409 -12.78 -2.27 21.52
N GLY A 410 -11.58 -2.76 21.80
CA GLY A 410 -10.44 -1.96 22.26
C GLY A 410 -9.24 -2.79 22.62
#